data_AF-A0A839YXG3-F1
#
_entry.id   AF-A0A839YXG3-F1
#
_cell.length_a   1.000
_cell.length_b   1.000
_cell.length_c   1.000
_cell.angle_alpha   90.00
_cell.angle_beta   90.00
_cell.angle_gamma   90.00
#
_symmetry.space_group_name_H-M   'P 1'
#
loop_
_entity.id
_entity.type
_entity.pdbx_description
1 polymer ?
#
loop_
_entity_poly.entity_id
_entity_poly.type
_entity_poly.pdbx_seq_one_letter_code
_entity_poly.pdbx_strand_id
1 'polypeptide(L)'
;MSVKDKAKQAQEKMSETARAAREKMGDAYDGARDKTAAAYGTAREKAIAAYDSSRSSARNAKAKTGEGIQESPLLALGGGLALGMILGALLPRSEREKKALSDVGTKLNQRAHSAYDAARDAGKSTLEEKGITTSAAENVVRDVVKGLGSAARRSADAATQAVKK
;
A
#
# COMPACT_ATOMS: atom_id res chain seq x y z
N MET A 1 15.59 27.57 16.41
CA MET A 1 15.14 27.04 15.10
C MET A 1 13.65 26.73 15.23
N SER A 2 12.78 27.55 14.64
CA SER A 2 11.34 27.50 14.90
C SER A 2 10.70 26.28 14.22
N VAL A 3 9.60 25.78 14.79
CA VAL A 3 8.78 24.70 14.18
C VAL A 3 8.33 25.09 12.76
N LYS A 4 8.15 26.40 12.51
CA LYS A 4 7.85 26.96 11.19
C LYS A 4 8.98 26.79 10.17
N ASP A 5 10.24 26.87 10.61
CA ASP A 5 11.41 26.71 9.74
C ASP A 5 11.60 25.25 9.36
N LYS A 6 11.40 24.33 10.31
CA LYS A 6 11.41 22.89 10.04
C LYS A 6 10.26 22.46 9.10
N ALA A 7 9.08 23.07 9.26
CA ALA A 7 7.95 22.83 8.38
C ALA A 7 8.21 23.31 6.95
N LYS A 8 8.77 24.51 6.77
CA LYS A 8 9.16 25.01 5.44
C LYS A 8 10.22 24.13 4.77
N GLN A 9 11.25 23.75 5.53
CA GLN A 9 12.34 22.92 5.00
C GLN A 9 11.87 21.49 4.66
N ALA A 10 10.90 20.96 5.41
CA ALA A 10 10.24 19.70 5.08
C ALA A 10 9.35 19.83 3.84
N GLN A 11 8.63 20.94 3.69
CA GLN A 11 7.78 21.22 2.54
C GLN A 11 8.59 21.39 1.25
N GLU A 12 9.74 22.06 1.30
CA GLU A 12 10.65 22.20 0.17
C GLU A 12 11.20 20.85 -0.30
N LYS A 13 11.72 20.02 0.62
CA LYS A 13 12.20 18.67 0.28
C LYS A 13 11.08 17.76 -0.24
N MET A 14 9.87 17.90 0.31
CA MET A 14 8.69 17.21 -0.21
C MET A 14 8.34 17.67 -1.62
N SER A 15 8.45 18.97 -1.91
CA SER A 15 8.14 19.52 -3.23
C SER A 15 9.13 19.08 -4.31
N GLU A 16 10.42 18.98 -3.97
CA GLU A 16 11.44 18.41 -4.88
C GLU A 16 11.22 16.93 -5.13
N THR A 17 10.99 16.15 -4.06
CA THR A 17 10.73 14.72 -4.17
C THR A 17 9.44 14.45 -4.96
N ALA A 18 8.41 15.27 -4.76
CA ALA A 18 7.16 15.18 -5.50
C ALA A 18 7.34 15.54 -6.98
N ARG A 19 8.20 16.51 -7.32
CA ARG A 19 8.52 16.85 -8.71
C ARG A 19 9.27 15.72 -9.40
N ALA A 20 10.33 15.20 -8.80
CA ALA A 20 11.10 14.09 -9.36
C ALA A 20 10.25 12.80 -9.51
N ALA A 21 9.36 12.53 -8.55
CA ALA A 21 8.41 11.43 -8.64
C ALA A 21 7.39 11.65 -9.76
N ARG A 22 6.88 12.87 -9.93
CA ARG A 22 5.90 13.22 -10.97
C ARG A 22 6.51 13.18 -12.37
N GLU A 23 7.77 13.56 -12.51
CA GLU A 23 8.54 13.48 -13.76
C GLU A 23 8.78 12.03 -14.18
N LYS A 24 9.29 11.18 -13.26
CA LYS A 24 9.42 9.72 -13.50
C LYS A 24 8.08 9.02 -13.73
N MET A 25 7.02 9.46 -13.05
CA MET A 25 5.67 8.97 -13.31
C MET A 25 5.19 9.37 -14.70
N GLY A 26 5.49 10.58 -15.16
CA GLY A 26 5.17 11.05 -16.51
C GLY A 26 5.78 10.15 -17.58
N ASP A 27 7.08 9.90 -17.51
CA ASP A 27 7.79 9.02 -18.45
C ASP A 27 7.26 7.57 -18.43
N ALA A 28 6.95 7.06 -17.23
CA ALA A 28 6.33 5.75 -17.08
C ALA A 28 4.88 5.71 -17.62
N TYR A 29 4.13 6.82 -17.50
CA TYR A 29 2.77 6.95 -18.00
C TYR A 29 2.73 7.03 -19.53
N ASP A 30 3.67 7.75 -20.14
CA ASP A 30 3.78 7.86 -21.60
C ASP A 30 4.20 6.51 -22.21
N GLY A 31 5.18 5.82 -21.60
CA GLY A 31 5.54 4.45 -22.01
C GLY A 31 4.45 3.40 -21.74
N ALA A 32 3.57 3.63 -20.78
CA ALA A 32 2.40 2.79 -20.53
C ALA A 32 1.24 3.11 -21.49
N ARG A 33 1.10 4.36 -21.93
CA ARG A 33 0.11 4.79 -22.94
C ARG A 33 0.33 4.14 -24.29
N ASP A 34 1.58 4.12 -24.76
CA ASP A 34 1.93 3.44 -26.02
C ASP A 34 1.69 1.93 -25.95
N LYS A 35 1.87 1.32 -24.77
CA LYS A 35 1.56 -0.10 -24.55
C LYS A 35 0.07 -0.38 -24.38
N THR A 36 -0.74 0.58 -23.96
CA THR A 36 -2.17 0.37 -23.70
C THR A 36 -3.02 0.36 -24.97
N ALA A 37 -2.60 1.03 -26.05
CA ALA A 37 -3.27 0.95 -27.35
C ALA A 37 -3.18 -0.46 -27.96
N ALA A 38 -2.05 -1.16 -27.79
CA ALA A 38 -1.89 -2.57 -28.18
C ALA A 38 -2.48 -3.55 -27.15
N ALA A 39 -2.65 -3.14 -25.90
CA ALA A 39 -3.15 -3.98 -24.82
C ALA A 39 -4.68 -4.15 -24.82
N TYR A 40 -5.45 -3.24 -25.40
CA TYR A 40 -6.92 -3.31 -25.31
C TYR A 40 -7.53 -4.57 -25.97
N GLY A 41 -6.95 -5.05 -27.08
CA GLY A 41 -7.34 -6.33 -27.71
C GLY A 41 -6.95 -7.54 -26.86
N THR A 42 -5.75 -7.54 -26.30
CA THR A 42 -5.23 -8.63 -25.44
C THR A 42 -5.78 -8.60 -24.01
N ALA A 43 -6.36 -7.48 -23.56
CA ALA A 43 -6.91 -7.31 -22.22
C ALA A 43 -8.15 -8.18 -22.00
N ARG A 44 -8.97 -8.39 -23.03
CA ARG A 44 -10.17 -9.25 -22.92
C ARG A 44 -9.78 -10.72 -22.80
N GLU A 45 -8.83 -11.18 -23.61
CA GLU A 45 -8.29 -12.55 -23.55
C GLU A 45 -7.50 -12.80 -22.27
N LYS A 46 -6.68 -11.83 -21.84
CA LYS A 46 -5.97 -11.90 -20.56
C LYS A 46 -6.91 -11.81 -19.37
N ALA A 47 -8.01 -11.07 -19.43
CA ALA A 47 -8.99 -11.03 -18.34
C ALA A 47 -9.69 -12.39 -18.17
N ILE A 48 -10.04 -13.07 -19.27
CA ILE A 48 -10.64 -14.41 -19.22
C ILE A 48 -9.62 -15.45 -18.72
N ALA A 49 -8.40 -15.44 -19.26
CA ALA A 49 -7.33 -16.33 -18.81
C ALA A 49 -6.88 -16.05 -17.35
N ALA A 50 -6.88 -14.79 -16.93
CA ALA A 50 -6.63 -14.38 -15.55
C ALA A 50 -7.76 -14.85 -14.64
N TYR A 51 -9.01 -14.81 -15.08
CA TYR A 51 -10.15 -15.27 -14.27
C TYR A 51 -10.09 -16.80 -14.03
N ASP A 52 -9.82 -17.58 -15.07
CA ASP A 52 -9.67 -19.04 -14.94
C ASP A 52 -8.43 -19.44 -14.13
N SER A 53 -7.29 -18.80 -14.40
CA SER A 53 -6.06 -19.04 -13.61
C SER A 53 -6.18 -18.56 -12.17
N SER A 54 -6.92 -17.48 -11.91
CA SER A 54 -7.23 -17.01 -10.55
C SER A 54 -8.16 -17.97 -9.82
N ARG A 55 -9.14 -18.59 -10.50
CA ARG A 55 -10.03 -19.57 -9.86
C ARG A 55 -9.28 -20.83 -9.45
N SER A 56 -8.37 -21.31 -10.30
CA SER A 56 -7.50 -22.45 -10.00
C SER A 56 -6.50 -22.10 -8.88
N SER A 57 -5.84 -20.94 -9.00
CA SER A 57 -4.89 -20.44 -8.00
C SER A 57 -5.57 -20.16 -6.66
N ALA A 58 -6.79 -19.64 -6.64
CA ALA A 58 -7.55 -19.40 -5.41
C ALA A 58 -7.98 -20.71 -4.74
N ARG A 59 -8.29 -21.77 -5.50
CA ARG A 59 -8.57 -23.10 -4.92
C ARG A 59 -7.31 -23.70 -4.29
N ASN A 60 -6.17 -23.61 -4.97
CA ASN A 60 -4.88 -24.08 -4.47
C ASN A 60 -4.37 -23.23 -3.29
N ALA A 61 -4.58 -21.92 -3.34
CA ALA A 61 -4.30 -21.01 -2.25
C ALA A 61 -5.18 -21.34 -1.05
N LYS A 62 -6.50 -21.50 -1.21
CA LYS A 62 -7.38 -21.90 -0.10
C LYS A 62 -6.94 -23.21 0.56
N ALA A 63 -6.52 -24.20 -0.22
CA ALA A 63 -5.97 -25.46 0.32
C ALA A 63 -4.68 -25.22 1.14
N LYS A 64 -3.75 -24.38 0.65
CA LYS A 64 -2.48 -24.06 1.33
C LYS A 64 -2.61 -23.02 2.46
N THR A 65 -3.61 -22.15 2.42
CA THR A 65 -3.83 -21.07 3.38
C THR A 65 -4.35 -21.61 4.71
N GLY A 66 -5.08 -22.74 4.70
CA GLY A 66 -5.50 -23.43 5.92
C GLY A 66 -4.32 -23.92 6.78
N GLU A 67 -3.21 -24.28 6.12
CA GLU A 67 -1.98 -24.76 6.78
C GLU A 67 -0.98 -23.61 7.03
N GLY A 68 -0.82 -22.69 6.06
CA GLY A 68 0.21 -21.64 6.12
C GLY A 68 -0.12 -20.38 6.96
N ILE A 69 -1.39 -20.09 7.28
CA ILE A 69 -1.70 -18.93 8.16
C ILE A 69 -1.23 -19.18 9.60
N GLN A 70 -1.21 -20.44 10.05
CA GLN A 70 -0.69 -20.80 11.38
C GLN A 70 0.84 -20.70 11.46
N GLU A 71 1.56 -20.97 10.37
CA GLU A 71 3.02 -21.00 10.37
C GLU A 71 3.68 -19.62 10.39
N SER A 72 2.99 -18.55 9.97
CA SER A 72 3.60 -17.22 9.88
C SER A 72 2.57 -16.07 9.90
N PRO A 73 2.24 -15.54 11.10
CA PRO A 73 1.35 -14.38 11.24
C PRO A 73 1.82 -13.14 10.45
N LEU A 74 3.13 -12.98 10.28
CA LEU A 74 3.73 -11.90 9.50
C LEU A 74 3.44 -12.03 8.00
N LEU A 75 3.28 -13.25 7.46
CA LEU A 75 2.90 -13.45 6.06
C LEU A 75 1.46 -13.01 5.82
N ALA A 76 0.55 -13.27 6.75
CA ALA A 76 -0.83 -12.80 6.66
C ALA A 76 -0.90 -11.26 6.70
N LEU A 77 -0.14 -10.64 7.62
CA LEU A 77 -0.06 -9.17 7.72
C LEU A 77 0.56 -8.55 6.46
N GLY A 78 1.71 -9.06 6.02
CA GLY A 78 2.41 -8.57 4.84
C GLY A 78 1.61 -8.79 3.55
N GLY A 79 0.99 -9.96 3.41
CA GLY A 79 0.12 -10.30 2.27
C GLY A 79 -1.12 -9.44 2.21
N GLY A 80 -1.79 -9.22 3.35
CA GLY A 80 -2.95 -8.33 3.44
C GLY A 80 -2.61 -6.88 3.12
N LEU A 81 -1.49 -6.36 3.62
CA LEU A 81 -1.04 -5.00 3.35
C LEU A 81 -0.65 -4.82 1.87
N ALA A 82 0.14 -5.74 1.32
CA ALA A 82 0.56 -5.67 -0.09
C ALA A 82 -0.64 -5.73 -1.03
N LEU A 83 -1.56 -6.67 -0.79
CA LEU A 83 -2.79 -6.78 -1.58
C LEU A 83 -3.68 -5.53 -1.43
N GLY A 84 -3.82 -5.02 -0.21
CA GLY A 84 -4.57 -3.80 0.07
C GLY A 84 -3.98 -2.58 -0.64
N MET A 85 -2.66 -2.46 -0.69
CA MET A 85 -1.98 -1.39 -1.44
C MET A 85 -2.18 -1.52 -2.94
N ILE A 86 -2.09 -2.74 -3.49
CA ILE A 86 -2.33 -2.97 -4.92
C ILE A 86 -3.76 -2.57 -5.28
N LEU A 87 -4.75 -3.06 -4.52
CA LEU A 87 -6.16 -2.74 -4.75
C LEU A 87 -6.45 -1.24 -4.54
N GLY A 88 -5.87 -0.63 -3.50
CA GLY A 88 -6.01 0.80 -3.22
C GLY A 88 -5.34 1.69 -4.26
N ALA A 89 -4.21 1.26 -4.83
CA ALA A 89 -3.51 1.98 -5.89
C ALA A 89 -4.19 1.82 -7.26
N LEU A 90 -4.82 0.66 -7.51
CA LEU A 90 -5.57 0.38 -8.73
C LEU A 90 -6.99 0.98 -8.74
N LEU A 91 -7.49 1.49 -7.61
CA LEU A 91 -8.75 2.23 -7.53
C LEU A 91 -8.48 3.75 -7.58
N PRO A 92 -8.28 4.37 -8.77
CA PRO A 92 -8.16 5.81 -8.87
C PRO A 92 -9.51 6.44 -8.53
N ARG A 93 -9.55 7.29 -7.51
CA ARG A 93 -10.74 8.09 -7.20
C ARG A 93 -11.02 9.04 -8.36
N SER A 94 -11.97 8.69 -9.22
CA SER A 94 -12.48 9.59 -10.25
C SER A 94 -13.38 10.66 -9.62
N GLU A 95 -13.15 11.93 -9.92
CA GLU A 95 -13.93 13.06 -9.40
C GLU A 95 -15.43 12.96 -9.77
N ARG A 96 -15.76 12.30 -10.88
CA ARG A 96 -17.15 12.02 -11.30
C ARG A 96 -17.80 10.95 -10.44
N GLU A 97 -17.06 9.91 -10.08
CA GLU A 97 -17.50 8.88 -9.13
C GLU A 97 -17.69 9.47 -7.74
N LYS A 98 -16.80 10.34 -7.28
CA LYS A 98 -16.87 10.99 -5.97
C LYS A 98 -18.16 11.79 -5.76
N LYS A 99 -18.69 12.39 -6.84
CA LYS A 99 -19.92 13.17 -6.83
C LYS A 99 -21.17 12.29 -6.96
N ALA A 100 -21.10 11.21 -7.74
CA ALA A 100 -22.22 10.26 -7.91
C ALA A 100 -22.32 9.23 -6.75
N LEU A 101 -21.21 8.94 -6.09
CA LEU A 101 -21.08 7.96 -5.01
C LEU A 101 -20.75 8.66 -3.68
N SER A 102 -21.04 9.95 -3.47
CA SER A 102 -20.66 10.62 -2.22
C SER A 102 -21.27 9.93 -1.00
N ASP A 103 -22.54 9.55 -1.08
CA ASP A 103 -23.25 8.86 0.01
C ASP A 103 -22.77 7.42 0.19
N VAL A 104 -22.54 6.70 -0.91
CA VAL A 104 -22.02 5.32 -0.89
C VAL A 104 -20.58 5.29 -0.37
N GLY A 105 -19.76 6.24 -0.80
CA GLY A 105 -18.39 6.44 -0.39
C GLY A 105 -18.29 6.83 1.08
N THR A 106 -19.20 7.66 1.58
CA THR A 106 -19.29 8.01 3.01
C THR A 106 -19.64 6.78 3.84
N LYS A 107 -20.66 6.01 3.44
CA LYS A 107 -21.04 4.76 4.13
C LYS A 107 -19.92 3.71 4.08
N LEU A 108 -19.23 3.58 2.95
CA LEU A 108 -18.10 2.68 2.79
C LEU A 108 -16.92 3.12 3.67
N ASN A 109 -16.60 4.42 3.70
CA ASN A 109 -15.55 4.97 4.54
C ASN A 109 -15.87 4.78 6.02
N GLN A 110 -17.14 4.95 6.42
CA GLN A 110 -17.59 4.71 7.77
C GLN A 110 -17.44 3.24 8.16
N ARG A 111 -17.83 2.30 7.28
CA ARG A 111 -17.61 0.86 7.50
C ARG A 111 -16.13 0.50 7.58
N ALA A 112 -15.29 1.10 6.73
CA ALA A 112 -13.85 0.90 6.77
C ALA A 112 -13.25 1.39 8.09
N HIS A 113 -13.67 2.57 8.57
CA HIS A 113 -13.27 3.08 9.89
C HIS A 113 -13.74 2.18 11.03
N SER A 114 -15.02 1.76 11.04
CA SER A 114 -15.53 0.86 12.07
C SER A 114 -14.79 -0.48 12.09
N ALA A 115 -14.47 -1.04 10.91
CA ALA A 115 -13.68 -2.27 10.83
C ALA A 115 -12.25 -2.07 11.33
N TYR A 116 -11.64 -0.92 11.02
CA TYR A 116 -10.32 -0.56 11.52
C TYR A 116 -10.31 -0.40 13.05
N ASP A 117 -11.29 0.32 13.60
CA ASP A 117 -11.41 0.53 15.05
C ASP A 117 -11.63 -0.81 15.77
N ALA A 118 -12.52 -1.66 15.25
CA ALA A 118 -12.74 -3.00 15.79
C ALA A 118 -11.46 -3.87 15.75
N ALA A 119 -10.71 -3.83 14.64
CA ALA A 119 -9.44 -4.55 14.53
C ALA A 119 -8.39 -4.01 15.51
N ARG A 120 -8.34 -2.67 15.69
CA ARG A 120 -7.43 -2.01 16.63
C ARG A 120 -7.77 -2.39 18.07
N ASP A 121 -9.04 -2.40 18.43
CA ASP A 121 -9.49 -2.71 19.80
C ASP A 121 -9.27 -4.20 20.13
N ALA A 122 -9.59 -5.11 19.20
CA ALA A 122 -9.27 -6.53 19.34
C ALA A 122 -7.75 -6.77 19.48
N GLY A 123 -6.94 -6.04 18.69
CA GLY A 123 -5.49 -6.07 18.77
C GLY A 123 -4.98 -5.60 20.14
N LYS A 124 -5.45 -4.44 20.62
CA LYS A 124 -5.09 -3.90 21.93
C LYS A 124 -5.45 -4.87 23.06
N SER A 125 -6.66 -5.43 23.04
CA SER A 125 -7.09 -6.40 24.05
C SER A 125 -6.20 -7.65 24.07
N THR A 126 -5.78 -8.15 22.89
CA THR A 126 -4.85 -9.28 22.79
C THR A 126 -3.44 -8.91 23.29
N LEU A 127 -2.99 -7.68 23.07
CA LEU A 127 -1.71 -7.18 23.56
C LEU A 127 -1.70 -7.05 25.09
N GLU A 128 -2.77 -6.48 25.65
CA GLU A 128 -2.98 -6.37 27.10
C GLU A 128 -3.06 -7.74 27.77
N GLU A 129 -3.78 -8.70 27.17
CA GLU A 129 -3.88 -10.08 27.64
C GLU A 129 -2.51 -10.78 27.66
N LYS A 130 -1.64 -10.48 26.68
CA LYS A 130 -0.27 -11.01 26.61
C LYS A 130 0.72 -10.21 27.46
N GLY A 131 0.28 -9.22 28.24
CA GLY A 131 1.14 -8.37 29.08
C GLY A 131 2.05 -7.43 28.27
N ILE A 132 1.78 -7.24 26.98
CA ILE A 132 2.54 -6.35 26.11
C ILE A 132 2.02 -4.93 26.33
N THR A 133 2.86 -4.08 26.93
CA THR A 133 2.51 -2.67 27.16
C THR A 133 2.44 -1.90 25.83
N THR A 134 1.57 -0.89 25.77
CA THR A 134 1.45 0.04 24.63
C THR A 134 2.81 0.61 24.21
N SER A 135 3.68 0.92 25.18
CA SER A 135 5.02 1.44 24.95
C SER A 135 5.95 0.45 24.23
N ALA A 136 5.88 -0.84 24.56
CA ALA A 136 6.66 -1.87 23.90
C ALA A 136 6.19 -2.08 22.44
N ALA A 137 4.88 -2.10 22.23
CA ALA A 137 4.29 -2.20 20.89
C ALA A 137 4.63 -0.97 20.02
N GLU A 138 4.55 0.24 20.58
CA GLU A 138 4.94 1.47 19.89
C GLU A 138 6.42 1.48 19.51
N ASN A 139 7.30 0.95 20.36
CA ASN A 139 8.72 0.85 20.06
C ASN A 139 8.98 -0.14 18.91
N VAL A 140 8.34 -1.32 18.91
CA VAL A 140 8.45 -2.28 17.80
C VAL A 140 7.97 -1.66 16.49
N VAL A 141 6.83 -0.98 16.49
CA VAL A 141 6.32 -0.28 15.30
C VAL A 141 7.30 0.81 14.86
N ARG A 142 7.81 1.61 15.80
CA ARG A 142 8.77 2.69 15.51
C ARG A 142 10.08 2.15 14.93
N ASP A 143 10.58 1.03 15.42
CA ASP A 143 11.82 0.42 14.96
C ASP A 143 11.67 -0.23 13.59
N VAL A 144 10.53 -0.87 13.32
CA VAL A 144 10.18 -1.35 11.98
C VAL A 144 10.09 -0.19 11.00
N VAL A 145 9.40 0.90 11.37
CA VAL A 145 9.27 2.10 10.52
C VAL A 145 10.62 2.77 10.29
N LYS A 146 11.47 2.90 11.32
CA LYS A 146 12.83 3.44 11.20
C LYS A 146 13.73 2.53 10.36
N GLY A 147 13.65 1.20 10.55
CA GLY A 147 14.41 0.21 9.80
C GLY A 147 14.05 0.24 8.32
N LEU A 148 12.75 0.24 8.01
CA LEU A 148 12.25 0.40 6.64
C LEU A 148 12.62 1.77 6.05
N GLY A 149 12.48 2.85 6.80
CA GLY A 149 12.80 4.20 6.32
C GLY A 149 14.29 4.42 6.07
N SER A 150 15.15 3.83 6.90
CA SER A 150 16.61 3.91 6.73
C SER A 150 17.13 2.95 5.66
N ALA A 151 16.57 1.74 5.55
CA ALA A 151 16.86 0.82 4.44
C ALA A 151 16.39 1.41 3.10
N ALA A 152 15.14 1.89 3.02
CA ALA A 152 14.61 2.52 1.81
C ALA A 152 15.38 3.78 1.40
N ARG A 153 15.80 4.63 2.36
CA ARG A 153 16.67 5.77 2.06
C ARG A 153 18.03 5.33 1.51
N ARG A 154 18.68 4.34 2.12
CA ARG A 154 19.96 3.80 1.63
C ARG A 154 19.83 3.18 0.23
N SER A 155 18.75 2.46 -0.03
CA SER A 155 18.45 1.91 -1.36
C SER A 155 18.15 3.00 -2.38
N ALA A 156 17.45 4.06 -1.99
CA ALA A 156 17.18 5.22 -2.85
C ALA A 156 18.45 6.06 -3.11
N ASP A 157 19.30 6.26 -2.11
CA ASP A 157 20.59 6.94 -2.25
C ASP A 157 21.54 6.14 -3.16
N ALA A 158 21.55 4.81 -3.05
CA ALA A 158 22.31 3.93 -3.96
C ALA A 158 21.76 3.96 -5.40
N ALA A 159 20.43 3.93 -5.56
CA ALA A 159 19.79 4.00 -6.88
C ALA A 159 19.97 5.38 -7.54
N THR A 160 19.95 6.46 -6.78
CA THR A 160 20.18 7.82 -7.31
C THR A 160 21.64 8.06 -7.66
N GLN A 161 22.60 7.49 -6.93
CA GLN A 161 24.02 7.52 -7.32
C GLN A 161 24.30 6.67 -8.57
N ALA A 162 23.63 5.53 -8.72
CA ALA A 162 23.77 4.67 -9.91
C ALA A 162 23.20 5.31 -11.18
N VAL A 163 22.19 6.19 -11.07
CA VAL A 163 21.60 6.93 -12.21
C VAL A 163 22.37 8.20 -12.55
N LYS A 164 23.20 8.71 -11.62
CA LYS A 164 24.01 9.94 -11.81
C LYS A 164 25.39 9.67 -12.40
N LYS A 165 25.71 8.41 -12.71
CA LYS A 165 26.96 7.94 -13.30
C LYS A 165 26.70 7.46 -14.73
#